data_AF-A0A363TIP6-F1
#
_entry.id   AF-A0A363TIP6-F1
#
_cell.length_a   1.000
_cell.length_b   1.000
_cell.length_c   1.000
_cell.angle_alpha   90.00
_cell.angle_beta   90.00
_cell.angle_gamma   90.00
#
_symmetry.space_group_name_H-M   'P 1'
#
loop_
_entity.id
_entity.type
_entity.pdbx_description
1 polymer ?
#
loop_
_entity_poly.entity_id
_entity_poly.type
_entity_poly.pdbx_seq_one_letter_code
_entity_poly.pdbx_strand_id
1 'polypeptide(L)'
;MRLDAATVAHGCRGARLDTAHALCRAEVEKFRAAATAGAALTVACTQEAPLFAEIAEQSGAAVTFANVRENAGWSREGAAAGPKMAALIAAAAEQVPPLPLVSFESEGVALVYGRDEAAIEAARLLADKLDVTVLVSRPRDLAPPRVTDFPIVKGTIRAAKGRLGAFELTVDDFAQPVPSSRGALAFGAARNGATSRCDIVLDLSGGAPLFPAADLRDGYLRADPGDPAAVLRAVMKAADLTGTFDKPRYIDFTAELCAHSRSRIVGCRRCLDLCPTGAIAPAGDHVAIDAHICAGCGQCAATCPTGAASYALPPADALMRRLRTLLATYLEAGGA
;
A
#
# COMPACT_ATOMS: atom_id res chain seq x y z
N MET A 1 -34.75 9.97 -6.98
CA MET A 1 -34.86 8.52 -6.68
C MET A 1 -36.00 8.34 -5.69
N ARG A 2 -36.87 7.35 -5.89
CA ARG A 2 -37.88 7.00 -4.89
C ARG A 2 -37.26 6.00 -3.91
N LEU A 3 -37.26 6.33 -2.62
CA LEU A 3 -36.86 5.42 -1.56
C LEU A 3 -38.11 4.67 -1.07
N ASP A 4 -38.09 3.35 -1.14
CA ASP A 4 -39.13 2.53 -0.51
C ASP A 4 -38.79 2.32 0.97
N ALA A 5 -39.14 3.31 1.79
CA ALA A 5 -38.82 3.31 3.21
C ALA A 5 -39.45 2.12 3.96
N ALA A 6 -40.62 1.64 3.53
CA ALA A 6 -41.30 0.51 4.16
C ALA A 6 -40.52 -0.79 3.95
N THR A 7 -40.11 -1.06 2.71
CA THR A 7 -39.30 -2.23 2.37
C THR A 7 -37.92 -2.17 3.01
N VAL A 8 -37.29 -1.00 3.04
CA VAL A 8 -35.99 -0.81 3.73
C VAL A 8 -36.12 -1.06 5.24
N ALA A 9 -37.14 -0.51 5.88
CA ALA A 9 -37.39 -0.76 7.31
C ALA A 9 -37.68 -2.24 7.59
N HIS A 10 -38.37 -2.94 6.68
CA HIS A 10 -38.67 -4.36 6.82
C HIS A 10 -37.41 -5.25 6.73
N GLY A 11 -36.49 -4.93 5.81
CA GLY A 11 -35.25 -5.69 5.63
C GLY A 11 -34.18 -5.35 6.68
N CYS A 12 -34.10 -4.11 7.14
CA CYS A 12 -33.14 -3.67 8.16
C CYS A 12 -33.73 -3.76 9.58
N ARG A 13 -34.20 -4.96 9.98
CA ARG A 13 -34.86 -5.15 11.27
C ARG A 13 -33.93 -4.79 12.44
N GLY A 14 -34.45 -4.01 13.39
CA GLY A 14 -33.69 -3.57 14.57
C GLY A 14 -32.89 -2.28 14.38
N ALA A 15 -32.84 -1.72 13.17
CA ALA A 15 -32.28 -0.39 12.93
C ALA A 15 -33.39 0.69 12.98
N ARG A 16 -33.05 1.86 13.50
CA ARG A 16 -33.90 3.05 13.36
C ARG A 16 -33.67 3.67 11.99
N LEU A 17 -34.72 3.75 11.18
CA LEU A 17 -34.68 4.39 9.87
C LEU A 17 -35.19 5.84 9.96
N ASP A 18 -34.35 6.80 9.62
CA ASP A 18 -34.73 8.20 9.43
C ASP A 18 -34.49 8.61 7.98
N THR A 19 -35.51 9.20 7.33
CA THR A 19 -35.42 9.62 5.92
C THR A 19 -35.23 11.12 5.77
N ALA A 20 -34.50 11.52 4.73
CA ALA A 20 -34.28 12.91 4.35
C ALA A 20 -34.24 13.05 2.82
N HIS A 21 -34.59 14.22 2.31
CA HIS A 21 -34.54 14.55 0.88
C HIS A 21 -33.16 15.09 0.48
N ALA A 22 -32.54 15.88 1.35
CA ALA A 22 -31.26 16.55 1.15
C ALA A 22 -30.41 16.51 2.43
N LEU A 23 -30.12 15.29 2.92
CA LEU A 23 -29.37 15.06 4.17
C LEU A 23 -28.01 15.77 4.20
N CYS A 24 -27.33 15.89 3.07
CA CYS A 24 -26.01 16.55 2.99
C CYS A 24 -26.07 18.08 2.88
N ARG A 25 -27.27 18.67 2.85
CA ARG A 25 -27.49 20.12 2.66
C ARG A 25 -28.45 20.64 3.71
N ALA A 26 -29.68 20.99 3.30
CA ALA A 26 -30.68 21.62 4.16
C ALA A 26 -31.06 20.80 5.40
N GLU A 27 -30.78 19.50 5.40
CA GLU A 27 -31.14 18.58 6.48
C GLU A 27 -29.93 18.00 7.23
N VAL A 28 -28.74 18.60 7.10
CA VAL A 28 -27.50 18.10 7.74
C VAL A 28 -27.59 18.04 9.26
N GLU A 29 -28.38 18.91 9.87
CA GLU A 29 -28.62 18.91 11.31
C GLU A 29 -29.27 17.61 11.81
N LYS A 30 -30.02 16.89 10.96
CA LYS A 30 -30.55 15.57 11.31
C LYS A 30 -29.42 14.56 11.52
N PHE A 31 -28.39 14.60 10.66
CA PHE A 31 -27.22 13.73 10.80
C PHE A 31 -26.38 14.13 12.01
N ARG A 32 -26.15 15.44 12.24
CA ARG A 32 -25.44 15.92 13.43
C ARG A 32 -26.10 15.43 14.72
N ALA A 33 -27.42 15.58 14.83
CA ALA A 33 -28.16 15.10 16.00
C ALA A 33 -28.03 13.57 16.20
N ALA A 34 -28.05 12.80 15.10
CA ALA A 34 -27.85 11.35 15.16
C ALA A 34 -26.41 10.97 15.57
N ALA A 35 -25.40 11.70 15.09
CA ALA A 35 -23.99 11.47 15.43
C ALA A 35 -23.72 11.71 16.92
N THR A 36 -24.28 12.78 17.50
CA THR A 36 -24.15 13.08 18.94
C THR A 36 -24.85 12.04 19.83
N ALA A 37 -25.80 11.27 19.30
CA ALA A 37 -26.49 10.23 20.06
C ALA A 37 -25.62 8.97 20.30
N GLY A 38 -24.44 8.87 19.67
CA GLY A 38 -23.43 7.84 19.94
C GLY A 38 -23.71 6.44 19.39
N ALA A 39 -24.77 6.26 18.60
CA ALA A 39 -25.05 5.00 17.91
C ALA A 39 -24.22 4.88 16.62
N ALA A 40 -23.89 3.65 16.20
CA ALA A 40 -23.30 3.41 14.88
C ALA A 40 -24.29 3.81 13.78
N LEU A 41 -23.84 4.62 12.83
CA LEU A 41 -24.67 5.18 11.76
C LEU A 41 -24.34 4.52 10.42
N THR A 42 -25.38 4.22 9.64
CA THR A 42 -25.23 3.86 8.23
C THR A 42 -25.93 4.91 7.36
N VAL A 43 -25.15 5.63 6.55
CA VAL A 43 -25.67 6.63 5.60
C VAL A 43 -25.89 5.94 4.25
N ALA A 44 -27.15 5.86 3.82
CA ALA A 44 -27.54 5.28 2.53
C ALA A 44 -27.31 6.25 1.35
N CYS A 45 -26.13 6.88 1.30
CA CYS A 45 -25.67 7.75 0.22
C CYS A 45 -24.15 7.88 0.30
N THR A 46 -23.46 7.95 -0.84
CA THR A 46 -22.00 8.12 -0.88
C THR A 46 -21.57 9.46 -1.49
N GLN A 47 -22.50 10.30 -1.97
CA GLN A 47 -22.15 11.52 -2.72
C GLN A 47 -21.31 12.51 -1.90
N GLU A 48 -21.67 12.72 -0.64
CA GLU A 48 -21.01 13.65 0.26
C GLU A 48 -20.45 12.88 1.47
N ALA A 49 -19.90 11.68 1.23
CA ALA A 49 -19.31 10.86 2.28
C ALA A 49 -18.23 11.60 3.11
N PRO A 50 -17.34 12.44 2.51
CA PRO A 50 -16.37 13.21 3.28
C PRO A 50 -16.99 14.14 4.33
N LEU A 51 -18.09 14.83 3.98
CA LEU A 51 -18.82 15.70 4.91
C LEU A 51 -19.35 14.94 6.13
N PHE A 52 -19.96 13.77 5.90
CA PHE A 52 -20.50 12.96 6.98
C PHE A 52 -19.41 12.33 7.84
N ALA A 53 -18.28 11.93 7.24
CA ALA A 53 -17.13 11.41 7.96
C ALA A 53 -16.54 12.47 8.89
N GLU A 54 -16.37 13.71 8.41
CA GLU A 54 -15.88 14.84 9.22
C GLU A 54 -16.81 15.14 10.41
N ILE A 55 -18.13 15.18 10.18
CA ILE A 55 -19.11 15.40 11.25
C ILE A 55 -19.08 14.24 12.27
N ALA A 56 -18.99 13.00 11.80
CA ALA A 56 -18.94 11.83 12.66
C ALA A 56 -17.66 11.82 13.52
N GLU A 57 -16.52 12.18 12.95
CA GLU A 57 -15.24 12.33 13.65
C GLU A 57 -15.33 13.37 14.77
N GLN A 58 -15.90 14.55 14.49
CA GLN A 58 -16.13 15.61 15.49
C GLN A 58 -16.99 15.15 16.67
N SER A 59 -17.91 14.22 16.45
CA SER A 59 -18.82 13.67 17.46
C SER A 59 -18.37 12.33 18.04
N GLY A 60 -17.25 11.75 17.58
CA GLY A 60 -16.79 10.42 17.97
C GLY A 60 -17.71 9.27 17.52
N ALA A 61 -18.56 9.49 16.51
CA ALA A 61 -19.51 8.49 16.02
C ALA A 61 -18.88 7.59 14.95
N ALA A 62 -19.20 6.30 14.97
CA ALA A 62 -18.85 5.40 13.89
C ALA A 62 -19.86 5.55 12.74
N VAL A 63 -19.39 5.86 11.53
CA VAL A 63 -20.23 5.99 10.34
C VAL A 63 -19.78 5.02 9.24
N THR A 64 -20.74 4.39 8.57
CA THR A 64 -20.52 3.59 7.37
C THR A 64 -21.47 4.03 6.26
N PHE A 65 -21.14 3.71 5.01
CA PHE A 65 -21.86 4.18 3.84
C PHE A 65 -22.37 3.03 2.97
N ALA A 66 -23.60 3.18 2.49
CA ALA A 66 -24.20 2.30 1.50
C ALA A 66 -24.60 3.11 0.26
N ASN A 67 -24.00 2.81 -0.89
CA ASN A 67 -24.45 3.39 -2.15
C ASN A 67 -25.72 2.67 -2.60
N VAL A 68 -26.89 3.24 -2.28
CA VAL A 68 -28.20 2.75 -2.75
C VAL A 68 -28.74 3.53 -3.94
N ARG A 69 -28.06 4.63 -4.33
CA ARG A 69 -28.52 5.49 -5.41
C ARG A 69 -28.09 4.94 -6.76
N GLU A 70 -26.79 4.91 -7.02
CA GLU A 70 -26.22 4.37 -8.27
C GLU A 70 -26.41 2.86 -8.36
N ASN A 71 -26.26 2.12 -7.25
CA ASN A 71 -26.35 0.66 -7.29
C ASN A 71 -27.78 0.11 -7.23
N ALA A 72 -28.79 0.94 -6.99
CA ALA A 72 -30.18 0.49 -6.92
C ALA A 72 -31.15 1.51 -7.54
N GLY A 73 -31.38 2.66 -6.91
CA GLY A 73 -32.50 3.52 -7.28
C GLY A 73 -32.38 4.32 -8.59
N TRP A 74 -31.20 4.38 -9.21
CA TRP A 74 -31.00 4.89 -10.58
C TRP A 74 -30.91 3.80 -11.64
N SER A 75 -31.15 2.54 -11.27
CA SER A 75 -31.27 1.44 -12.22
C SER A 75 -32.63 1.47 -12.96
N ARG A 76 -32.73 0.69 -14.04
CA ARG A 76 -34.00 0.45 -14.75
C ARG A 76 -35.09 -0.12 -13.84
N GLU A 77 -34.69 -0.87 -12.80
CA GLU A 77 -35.57 -1.51 -11.82
C GLU A 77 -35.72 -0.64 -10.55
N GLY A 78 -35.29 0.62 -10.58
CA GLY A 78 -35.22 1.50 -9.40
C GLY A 78 -36.53 1.64 -8.62
N ALA A 79 -37.68 1.54 -9.30
CA ALA A 79 -39.00 1.58 -8.66
C ALA A 79 -39.29 0.35 -7.76
N ALA A 80 -38.71 -0.81 -8.07
CA ALA A 80 -38.84 -2.06 -7.33
C ALA A 80 -37.56 -2.40 -6.54
N ALA A 81 -36.59 -1.49 -6.47
CA ALA A 81 -35.28 -1.78 -5.91
C ALA A 81 -35.22 -1.72 -4.36
N GLY A 82 -36.36 -1.57 -3.67
CA GLY A 82 -36.46 -1.56 -2.21
C GLY A 82 -35.72 -2.71 -1.51
N PRO A 83 -35.90 -3.98 -1.93
CA PRO A 83 -35.19 -5.12 -1.33
C PRO A 83 -33.67 -5.03 -1.51
N LYS A 84 -33.22 -4.57 -2.69
CA LYS A 84 -31.80 -4.34 -2.98
C LYS A 84 -31.21 -3.21 -2.13
N MET A 85 -31.95 -2.12 -1.94
CA MET A 85 -31.53 -1.01 -1.07
C MET A 85 -31.38 -1.49 0.38
N ALA A 86 -32.35 -2.26 0.89
CA ALA A 86 -32.29 -2.85 2.23
C ALA A 86 -31.05 -3.74 2.39
N ALA A 87 -30.81 -4.63 1.42
CA ALA A 87 -29.66 -5.53 1.40
C ALA A 87 -28.32 -4.80 1.38
N LEU A 88 -28.19 -3.74 0.58
CA LEU A 88 -26.98 -2.92 0.52
C LEU A 88 -26.73 -2.18 1.83
N ILE A 89 -27.77 -1.68 2.50
CA ILE A 89 -27.67 -1.00 3.80
C ILE A 89 -27.25 -1.99 4.89
N ALA A 90 -27.92 -3.14 5.00
CA ALA A 90 -27.60 -4.16 6.00
C ALA A 90 -26.18 -4.71 5.81
N ALA A 91 -25.78 -5.00 4.57
CA ALA A 91 -24.44 -5.46 4.26
C ALA A 91 -23.36 -4.39 4.48
N ALA A 92 -23.71 -3.10 4.48
CA ALA A 92 -22.78 -2.03 4.84
C ALA A 92 -22.60 -1.93 6.36
N ALA A 93 -23.63 -2.24 7.14
CA ALA A 93 -23.58 -2.23 8.60
C ALA A 93 -22.82 -3.43 9.22
N GLU A 94 -22.42 -4.41 8.41
CA GLU A 94 -21.65 -5.56 8.87
C GLU A 94 -20.28 -5.17 9.43
N GLN A 95 -19.98 -5.69 10.62
CA GLN A 95 -18.73 -5.39 11.30
C GLN A 95 -17.56 -6.10 10.62
N VAL A 96 -16.63 -5.29 10.12
CA VAL A 96 -15.32 -5.75 9.64
C VAL A 96 -14.32 -5.61 10.78
N PRO A 97 -13.54 -6.66 11.09
CA PRO A 97 -12.51 -6.57 12.13
C PRO A 97 -11.47 -5.49 11.77
N PRO A 98 -10.79 -4.92 12.79
CA PRO A 98 -9.76 -3.92 12.56
C PRO A 98 -8.63 -4.47 11.69
N LEU A 99 -8.07 -3.60 10.86
CA LEU A 99 -6.99 -3.99 9.94
C LEU A 99 -5.68 -4.14 10.72
N PRO A 100 -5.01 -5.30 10.65
CA PRO A 100 -3.67 -5.40 11.20
C PRO A 100 -2.73 -4.52 10.37
N LEU A 101 -2.02 -3.60 11.02
CA LEU A 101 -1.05 -2.72 10.37
C LEU A 101 0.38 -3.20 10.65
N VAL A 102 1.27 -2.91 9.71
CA VAL A 102 2.72 -2.93 9.88
C VAL A 102 3.27 -1.55 9.57
N SER A 103 4.12 -1.06 10.46
CA SER A 103 4.67 0.28 10.40
C SER A 103 6.11 0.27 9.88
N PHE A 104 6.51 1.36 9.25
CA PHE A 104 7.86 1.63 8.78
C PHE A 104 8.28 3.01 9.27
N GLU A 105 9.56 3.18 9.50
CA GLU A 105 10.17 4.46 9.82
C GLU A 105 11.23 4.76 8.77
N SER A 106 11.28 5.99 8.30
CA SER A 106 12.29 6.50 7.37
C SER A 106 12.80 7.83 7.91
N GLU A 107 14.10 7.91 8.16
CA GLU A 107 14.79 9.12 8.61
C GLU A 107 15.16 10.03 7.42
N GLY A 108 14.92 9.56 6.19
CA GLY A 108 15.19 10.32 4.96
C GLY A 108 16.61 10.13 4.44
N VAL A 109 17.28 9.03 4.80
CA VAL A 109 18.59 8.69 4.23
C VAL A 109 18.39 8.06 2.85
N ALA A 110 18.86 8.73 1.79
CA ALA A 110 18.61 8.34 0.41
C ALA A 110 19.90 8.01 -0.35
N LEU A 111 19.92 6.87 -1.03
CA LEU A 111 20.94 6.56 -2.02
C LEU A 111 20.41 6.79 -3.44
N VAL A 112 21.04 7.70 -4.18
CA VAL A 112 20.78 7.88 -5.62
C VAL A 112 21.81 7.07 -6.40
N TYR A 113 21.34 6.05 -7.11
CA TYR A 113 22.17 5.15 -7.91
C TYR A 113 22.06 5.48 -9.39
N GLY A 114 23.16 5.79 -10.05
CA GLY A 114 23.14 6.23 -11.46
C GLY A 114 24.47 6.04 -12.18
N ARG A 115 24.61 6.65 -13.36
CA ARG A 115 25.81 6.54 -14.21
C ARG A 115 26.38 7.88 -14.67
N ASP A 116 25.56 8.93 -14.67
CA ASP A 116 25.85 10.22 -15.31
C ASP A 116 25.32 11.39 -14.46
N GLU A 117 25.36 12.60 -15.03
CA GLU A 117 24.97 13.85 -14.37
C GLU A 117 23.49 13.84 -13.94
N ALA A 118 22.60 13.07 -14.60
CA ALA A 118 21.19 13.04 -14.24
C ALA A 118 20.97 12.55 -12.80
N ALA A 119 21.82 11.65 -12.32
CA ALA A 119 21.80 11.19 -10.93
C ALA A 119 22.27 12.26 -9.95
N ILE A 120 23.24 13.08 -10.35
CA ILE A 120 23.73 14.20 -9.54
C ILE A 120 22.67 15.29 -9.46
N GLU A 121 22.03 15.65 -10.58
CA GLU A 121 20.93 16.63 -10.58
C GLU A 121 19.74 16.15 -9.76
N ALA A 122 19.35 14.87 -9.89
CA ALA A 122 18.31 14.28 -9.06
C ALA A 122 18.64 14.36 -7.56
N ALA A 123 19.90 14.12 -7.18
CA ALA A 123 20.35 14.28 -5.81
C ALA A 123 20.31 15.73 -5.32
N ARG A 124 20.68 16.71 -6.16
CA ARG A 124 20.54 18.14 -5.81
C ARG A 124 19.10 18.53 -5.51
N LEU A 125 18.14 18.02 -6.29
CA LEU A 125 16.71 18.26 -6.04
C LEU A 125 16.20 17.64 -4.73
N LEU A 126 16.91 16.65 -4.18
CA LEU A 126 16.57 15.96 -2.92
C LEU A 126 17.34 16.49 -1.72
N ALA A 127 18.49 17.15 -1.91
CA ALA A 127 19.43 17.50 -0.85
C ALA A 127 18.84 18.43 0.23
N ASP A 128 17.82 19.24 -0.12
CA ASP A 128 17.13 20.12 0.83
C ASP A 128 16.20 19.36 1.79
N LYS A 129 15.82 18.11 1.46
CA LYS A 129 14.81 17.32 2.19
C LYS A 129 15.35 16.01 2.75
N LEU A 130 16.37 15.43 2.13
CA LEU A 130 16.90 14.10 2.42
C LEU A 130 18.41 14.15 2.63
N ASP A 131 18.95 13.23 3.42
CA ASP A 131 20.40 13.00 3.50
C ASP A 131 20.81 12.11 2.33
N VAL A 132 21.41 12.72 1.30
CA VAL A 132 21.64 12.07 0.01
C VAL A 132 23.08 11.60 -0.14
N THR A 133 23.26 10.39 -0.65
CA THR A 133 24.54 9.92 -1.21
C THR A 133 24.33 9.51 -2.66
N VAL A 134 25.21 9.95 -3.56
CA VAL A 134 25.21 9.53 -4.97
C VAL A 134 26.23 8.40 -5.17
N LEU A 135 25.74 7.25 -5.63
CA LEU A 135 26.57 6.13 -6.06
C LEU A 135 26.57 6.05 -7.60
N VAL A 136 27.71 6.34 -8.21
CA VAL A 136 27.86 6.30 -9.66
C VAL A 136 28.51 4.98 -10.10
N SER A 137 27.81 4.22 -10.95
CA SER A 137 28.33 3.00 -11.56
C SER A 137 28.97 3.30 -12.91
N ARG A 138 30.21 2.82 -13.07
CA ARG A 138 31.00 2.93 -14.32
C ARG A 138 30.97 4.36 -14.90
N PRO A 139 31.35 5.37 -14.10
CA PRO A 139 31.31 6.77 -14.52
C PRO A 139 32.11 6.99 -15.80
N ARG A 140 31.57 7.80 -16.71
CA ARG A 140 32.27 8.30 -17.90
C ARG A 140 32.10 9.81 -17.94
N ASP A 141 33.21 10.54 -18.05
CA ASP A 141 33.24 11.98 -18.31
C ASP A 141 32.38 12.85 -17.36
N LEU A 142 32.25 12.46 -16.09
CA LEU A 142 31.59 13.28 -15.08
C LEU A 142 32.45 14.48 -14.71
N ALA A 143 31.89 15.69 -14.76
CA ALA A 143 32.58 16.88 -14.31
C ALA A 143 32.71 16.85 -12.77
N PRO A 144 33.89 17.20 -12.20
CA PRO A 144 34.00 17.34 -10.76
C PRO A 144 33.13 18.52 -10.29
N PRO A 145 32.32 18.35 -9.22
CA PRO A 145 31.47 19.42 -8.73
C PRO A 145 32.31 20.56 -8.16
N ARG A 146 31.82 21.81 -8.29
CA ARG A 146 32.52 23.00 -7.74
C ARG A 146 32.49 23.03 -6.21
N VAL A 147 31.40 22.57 -5.63
CA VAL A 147 31.17 22.42 -4.19
C VAL A 147 30.62 21.02 -3.98
N THR A 148 31.08 20.33 -2.92
CA THR A 148 30.58 19.00 -2.58
C THR A 148 29.47 19.15 -1.55
N ASP A 149 28.23 19.31 -2.01
CA ASP A 149 27.06 19.45 -1.14
C ASP A 149 26.65 18.11 -0.49
N PHE A 150 26.96 17.01 -1.17
CA PHE A 150 26.72 15.63 -0.72
C PHE A 150 27.79 14.68 -1.27
N PRO A 151 27.99 13.49 -0.66
CA PRO A 151 28.97 12.52 -1.14
C PRO A 151 28.62 11.96 -2.53
N ILE A 152 29.58 12.04 -3.46
CA ILE A 152 29.53 11.38 -4.77
C ILE A 152 30.61 10.31 -4.82
N VAL A 153 30.23 9.05 -4.73
CA VAL A 153 31.14 7.90 -4.68
C VAL A 153 30.97 7.00 -5.88
N LYS A 154 32.03 6.29 -6.27
CA LYS A 154 31.97 5.28 -7.31
C LYS A 154 31.58 3.94 -6.69
N GLY A 155 30.79 3.15 -7.42
CA GLY A 155 30.62 1.73 -7.14
C GLY A 155 29.47 1.11 -7.93
N THR A 156 29.39 -0.22 -7.89
CA THR A 156 28.36 -1.01 -8.56
C THR A 156 27.65 -1.88 -7.54
N ILE A 157 26.32 -1.77 -7.46
CA ILE A 157 25.53 -2.59 -6.55
C ILE A 157 25.50 -4.01 -7.08
N ARG A 158 26.09 -4.95 -6.33
CA ARG A 158 26.05 -6.39 -6.62
C ARG A 158 24.75 -7.02 -6.13
N ALA A 159 24.31 -6.64 -4.95
CA ALA A 159 23.13 -7.20 -4.30
C ALA A 159 22.43 -6.14 -3.46
N ALA A 160 21.10 -6.23 -3.40
CA ALA A 160 20.25 -5.36 -2.61
C ALA A 160 19.22 -6.22 -1.86
N LYS A 161 18.98 -5.89 -0.59
CA LYS A 161 17.90 -6.47 0.22
C LYS A 161 17.28 -5.39 1.09
N GLY A 162 16.10 -5.68 1.64
CA GLY A 162 15.41 -4.79 2.55
C GLY A 162 14.19 -4.11 1.95
N ARG A 163 13.88 -2.95 2.48
CA ARG A 163 12.61 -2.24 2.36
C ARG A 163 12.81 -0.76 2.74
N LEU A 164 11.79 0.07 2.51
CA LEU A 164 11.72 1.44 3.04
C LEU A 164 12.17 1.47 4.52
N GLY A 165 13.13 2.34 4.82
CA GLY A 165 13.71 2.51 6.16
C GLY A 165 14.84 1.53 6.53
N ALA A 166 15.10 0.52 5.70
CA ALA A 166 16.04 -0.55 6.04
C ALA A 166 16.58 -1.26 4.80
N PHE A 167 17.08 -0.52 3.80
CA PHE A 167 17.83 -1.12 2.70
C PHE A 167 19.27 -1.42 3.11
N GLU A 168 19.77 -2.57 2.66
CA GLU A 168 21.17 -2.94 2.75
C GLU A 168 21.67 -3.34 1.36
N LEU A 169 22.69 -2.61 0.90
CA LEU A 169 23.25 -2.71 -0.43
C LEU A 169 24.71 -3.16 -0.34
N THR A 170 25.05 -4.19 -1.10
CA THR A 170 26.43 -4.63 -1.26
C THR A 170 27.02 -4.03 -2.52
N VAL A 171 28.06 -3.22 -2.37
CA VAL A 171 28.68 -2.41 -3.41
C VAL A 171 30.10 -2.92 -3.70
N ASP A 172 30.34 -3.28 -4.95
CA ASP A 172 31.67 -3.59 -5.47
C ASP A 172 32.26 -2.38 -6.20
N ASP A 173 33.57 -2.39 -6.44
CA ASP A 173 34.31 -1.30 -7.08
C ASP A 173 34.10 0.06 -6.36
N PHE A 174 33.92 0.00 -5.03
CA PHE A 174 33.67 1.17 -4.19
C PHE A 174 34.92 2.02 -4.08
N ALA A 175 34.85 3.29 -4.46
CA ALA A 175 35.96 4.23 -4.36
C ALA A 175 35.48 5.65 -4.03
N GLN A 176 36.24 6.34 -3.19
CA GLN A 176 36.00 7.75 -2.87
C GLN A 176 36.51 8.67 -3.99
N PRO A 177 35.86 9.84 -4.20
CA PRO A 177 36.32 10.82 -5.17
C PRO A 177 37.66 11.41 -4.73
N VAL A 178 38.52 11.72 -5.69
CA VAL A 178 39.80 12.39 -5.45
C VAL A 178 39.57 13.91 -5.39
N PRO A 179 39.83 14.60 -4.26
CA PRO A 179 39.55 16.05 -4.15
C PRO A 179 40.31 16.92 -5.15
N SER A 180 41.47 16.46 -5.62
CA SER A 180 42.29 17.17 -6.63
C SER A 180 41.88 16.90 -8.07
N SER A 181 40.70 16.30 -8.31
CA SER A 181 40.18 16.03 -9.66
C SER A 181 40.05 17.32 -10.48
N ARG A 182 40.52 17.31 -11.73
CA ARG A 182 40.41 18.43 -12.68
C ARG A 182 39.99 17.89 -14.04
N GLY A 183 39.03 18.55 -14.69
CA GLY A 183 38.50 18.14 -15.99
C GLY A 183 37.48 16.99 -15.90
N ALA A 184 37.82 15.91 -15.21
CA ALA A 184 36.92 14.79 -14.93
C ALA A 184 37.03 14.33 -13.47
N LEU A 185 35.94 13.84 -12.90
CA LEU A 185 35.86 13.31 -11.55
C LEU A 185 36.60 11.97 -11.48
N ALA A 186 37.75 11.96 -10.81
CA ALA A 186 38.56 10.77 -10.59
C ALA A 186 38.22 10.13 -9.25
N PHE A 187 38.43 8.82 -9.17
CA PHE A 187 38.19 8.03 -7.96
C PHE A 187 39.47 7.31 -7.54
N GLY A 188 39.65 7.15 -6.23
CA GLY A 188 40.81 6.50 -5.65
C GLY A 188 40.82 4.98 -5.83
N ALA A 189 41.58 4.30 -4.97
CA ALA A 189 41.65 2.83 -4.96
C ALA A 189 40.28 2.22 -4.63
N ALA A 190 39.86 1.26 -5.46
CA ALA A 190 38.58 0.59 -5.31
C ALA A 190 38.66 -0.62 -4.37
N ARG A 191 37.56 -0.91 -3.68
CA ARG A 191 37.39 -2.13 -2.88
C ARG A 191 36.04 -2.78 -3.13
N ASN A 192 35.99 -4.09 -2.99
CA ASN A 192 34.78 -4.88 -3.17
C ASN A 192 34.11 -5.20 -1.84
N GLY A 193 32.80 -5.45 -1.86
CA GLY A 193 32.01 -5.85 -0.70
C GLY A 193 31.74 -4.72 0.30
N ALA A 194 31.78 -3.45 -0.11
CA ALA A 194 31.35 -2.36 0.76
C ALA A 194 29.85 -2.49 1.05
N THR A 195 29.44 -2.21 2.29
CA THR A 195 28.02 -2.23 2.68
C THR A 195 27.52 -0.80 2.80
N SER A 196 26.40 -0.48 2.16
CA SER A 196 25.69 0.79 2.31
C SER A 196 24.30 0.54 2.86
N ARG A 197 23.84 1.40 3.76
CA ARG A 197 22.50 1.36 4.34
C ARG A 197 21.80 2.69 4.11
N CYS A 198 20.53 2.63 3.75
CA CYS A 198 19.70 3.79 3.51
C CYS A 198 18.23 3.42 3.66
N ASP A 199 17.39 4.44 3.76
CA ASP A 199 15.94 4.28 3.87
C ASP A 199 15.29 4.22 2.50
N ILE A 200 15.83 4.99 1.55
CA ILE A 200 15.29 5.19 0.20
C ILE A 200 16.39 4.88 -0.82
N VAL A 201 16.01 4.24 -1.93
CA VAL A 201 16.88 4.01 -3.08
C VAL A 201 16.23 4.59 -4.33
N LEU A 202 16.87 5.59 -4.94
CA LEU A 202 16.48 6.13 -6.24
C LEU A 202 17.42 5.57 -7.32
N ASP A 203 16.93 4.61 -8.11
CA ASP A 203 17.67 3.95 -9.18
C ASP A 203 17.41 4.59 -10.53
N LEU A 204 18.42 5.32 -10.99
CA LEU A 204 18.53 5.99 -12.29
C LEU A 204 19.63 5.34 -13.14
N SER A 205 20.01 4.10 -12.84
CA SER A 205 21.14 3.45 -13.50
C SER A 205 20.85 3.03 -14.94
N GLY A 206 19.56 2.99 -15.35
CA GLY A 206 19.11 2.42 -16.62
C GLY A 206 19.39 0.91 -16.77
N GLY A 207 19.85 0.25 -15.70
CA GLY A 207 20.13 -1.19 -15.67
C GLY A 207 18.90 -2.05 -15.35
N ALA A 208 19.13 -3.35 -15.18
CA ALA A 208 18.12 -4.23 -14.60
C ALA A 208 17.77 -3.76 -13.17
N PRO A 209 16.50 -3.87 -12.74
CA PRO A 209 16.11 -3.48 -11.40
C PRO A 209 16.82 -4.30 -10.33
N LEU A 210 17.07 -3.68 -9.18
CA LEU A 210 17.74 -4.32 -8.03
C LEU A 210 16.84 -5.32 -7.29
N PHE A 211 15.53 -5.22 -7.49
CA PHE A 211 14.51 -6.05 -6.84
C PHE A 211 13.54 -6.63 -7.87
N PRO A 212 13.01 -7.86 -7.65
CA PRO A 212 11.90 -8.38 -8.43
C PRO A 212 10.62 -7.57 -8.12
N ALA A 213 9.74 -7.41 -9.12
CA ALA A 213 8.56 -6.55 -9.03
C ALA A 213 8.89 -5.18 -8.42
N ALA A 214 9.88 -4.52 -9.02
CA ALA A 214 10.49 -3.27 -8.57
C ALA A 214 9.48 -2.17 -8.21
N ASP A 215 8.42 -2.07 -9.00
CA ASP A 215 7.32 -1.11 -8.83
C ASP A 215 6.52 -1.30 -7.52
N LEU A 216 6.58 -2.50 -6.94
CA LEU A 216 5.89 -2.86 -5.70
C LEU A 216 6.79 -2.77 -4.45
N ARG A 217 8.06 -2.39 -4.61
CA ARG A 217 9.01 -2.27 -3.49
C ARG A 217 8.90 -0.88 -2.87
N ASP A 218 8.25 -0.80 -1.72
CA ASP A 218 8.20 0.42 -0.91
C ASP A 218 9.64 0.96 -0.66
N GLY A 219 9.88 2.24 -0.96
CA GLY A 219 11.18 2.90 -0.80
C GLY A 219 12.20 2.69 -1.94
N TYR A 220 11.93 1.80 -2.90
CA TYR A 220 12.76 1.65 -4.11
C TYR A 220 12.05 2.31 -5.30
N LEU A 221 12.65 3.36 -5.82
CA LEU A 221 12.10 4.17 -6.90
C LEU A 221 13.00 4.06 -8.10
N ARG A 222 12.46 3.65 -9.23
CA ARG A 222 13.22 3.49 -10.47
C ARG A 222 12.64 4.35 -11.57
N ALA A 223 13.52 5.04 -12.29
CA ALA A 223 13.17 5.77 -13.51
C ALA A 223 14.23 5.52 -14.59
N ASP A 224 13.81 5.60 -15.84
CA ASP A 224 14.76 5.63 -16.95
C ASP A 224 15.46 7.00 -16.93
N PRO A 225 16.80 7.07 -16.81
CA PRO A 225 17.53 8.34 -16.88
C PRO A 225 17.31 9.09 -18.20
N GLY A 226 16.90 8.40 -19.28
CA GLY A 226 16.54 8.99 -20.56
C GLY A 226 15.15 9.64 -20.61
N ASP A 227 14.31 9.47 -19.57
CA ASP A 227 12.99 10.11 -19.45
C ASP A 227 12.99 11.13 -18.29
N PRO A 228 13.26 12.42 -18.57
CA PRO A 228 13.31 13.45 -17.53
C PRO A 228 12.02 13.58 -16.72
N ALA A 229 10.86 13.31 -17.33
CA ALA A 229 9.58 13.39 -16.63
C ALA A 229 9.42 12.23 -15.65
N ALA A 230 9.88 11.03 -16.00
CA ALA A 230 9.93 9.89 -15.08
C ALA A 230 10.92 10.13 -13.92
N VAL A 231 12.11 10.69 -14.21
CA VAL A 231 13.08 11.05 -13.17
C VAL A 231 12.48 12.05 -12.19
N LEU A 232 11.85 13.12 -12.69
CA LEU A 232 11.24 14.14 -11.84
C LEU A 232 10.12 13.56 -10.95
N ARG A 233 9.24 12.71 -11.51
CA ARG A 233 8.20 12.02 -10.72
C ARG A 233 8.81 11.14 -9.63
N ALA A 234 9.90 10.43 -9.93
CA ALA A 234 10.59 9.59 -8.96
C ALA A 234 11.27 10.41 -7.86
N VAL A 235 11.89 11.54 -8.20
CA VAL A 235 12.45 12.50 -7.24
C VAL A 235 11.36 13.07 -6.32
N MET A 236 10.24 13.54 -6.88
CA MET A 236 9.13 14.06 -6.07
C MET A 236 8.59 12.98 -5.12
N LYS A 237 8.42 11.75 -5.60
CA LYS A 237 7.99 10.64 -4.75
C LYS A 237 9.02 10.33 -3.65
N ALA A 238 10.33 10.37 -3.95
CA ALA A 238 11.38 10.14 -2.96
C ALA A 238 11.34 11.18 -1.84
N ALA A 239 11.13 12.45 -2.20
CA ALA A 239 11.06 13.57 -1.28
C ALA A 239 9.92 13.48 -0.24
N ASP A 240 8.89 12.67 -0.51
CA ASP A 240 7.73 12.47 0.37
C ASP A 240 7.84 11.17 1.21
N LEU A 241 8.99 10.50 1.20
CA LEU A 241 9.22 9.22 1.90
C LEU A 241 9.96 9.37 3.25
N THR A 242 9.73 10.47 3.97
CA THR A 242 10.27 10.68 5.33
C THR A 242 9.15 10.62 6.37
N GLY A 243 9.40 9.92 7.47
CA GLY A 243 8.45 9.78 8.58
C GLY A 243 7.96 8.35 8.80
N THR A 244 6.80 8.23 9.43
CA THR A 244 6.17 6.95 9.75
C THR A 244 5.11 6.60 8.72
N PHE A 245 5.18 5.38 8.21
CA PHE A 245 4.24 4.84 7.23
C PHE A 245 3.57 3.61 7.81
N ASP A 246 2.29 3.43 7.52
CA ASP A 246 1.56 2.22 7.86
C ASP A 246 1.06 1.57 6.59
N LYS A 247 1.12 0.24 6.56
CA LYS A 247 0.37 -0.55 5.57
C LYS A 247 -0.30 -1.74 6.22
N PRO A 248 -1.39 -2.26 5.61
CA PRO A 248 -1.99 -3.48 6.10
C PRO A 248 -1.04 -4.68 6.03
N ARG A 249 -1.10 -5.55 7.04
CA ARG A 249 -0.63 -6.92 6.93
C ARG A 249 -1.64 -7.69 6.08
N TYR A 250 -1.29 -7.91 4.81
CA TYR A 250 -2.20 -8.53 3.85
C TYR A 250 -2.40 -10.04 4.03
N ILE A 251 -1.46 -10.72 4.69
CA ILE A 251 -1.46 -12.18 4.84
C ILE A 251 -1.35 -12.54 6.30
N ASP A 252 -2.32 -13.31 6.79
CA ASP A 252 -2.21 -14.03 8.04
C ASP A 252 -1.59 -15.41 7.77
N PHE A 253 -0.64 -15.80 8.62
CA PHE A 253 0.09 -17.06 8.46
C PHE A 253 0.05 -17.90 9.72
N THR A 254 -0.39 -19.15 9.59
CA THR A 254 -0.47 -20.14 10.67
C THR A 254 0.52 -21.26 10.38
N ALA A 255 1.69 -21.22 11.02
CA ALA A 255 2.80 -22.12 10.74
C ALA A 255 2.42 -23.61 10.93
N GLU A 256 1.56 -23.91 11.90
CA GLU A 256 1.12 -25.26 12.23
C GLU A 256 0.30 -25.90 11.10
N LEU A 257 -0.29 -25.11 10.20
CA LEU A 257 -1.03 -25.61 9.04
C LEU A 257 -0.11 -25.78 7.82
N CYS A 258 1.15 -25.35 7.88
CA CYS A 258 2.02 -25.32 6.72
C CYS A 258 2.38 -26.73 6.22
N ALA A 259 2.05 -27.01 4.97
CA ALA A 259 2.38 -28.28 4.31
C ALA A 259 3.88 -28.44 4.00
N HIS A 260 4.70 -27.39 4.20
CA HIS A 260 6.15 -27.46 4.02
C HIS A 260 6.80 -28.46 5.00
N SER A 261 6.23 -28.64 6.19
CA SER A 261 6.65 -29.61 7.23
C SER A 261 5.70 -30.81 7.35
N ARG A 262 4.41 -30.54 7.63
CA ARG A 262 3.54 -31.51 8.31
C ARG A 262 3.12 -32.72 7.49
N SER A 263 3.03 -32.58 6.18
CA SER A 263 2.47 -33.63 5.32
C SER A 263 3.51 -34.62 4.82
N ARG A 264 4.81 -34.44 5.17
CA ARG A 264 5.94 -35.20 4.60
C ARG A 264 5.95 -35.23 3.06
N ILE A 265 5.19 -34.33 2.42
CA ILE A 265 5.29 -34.05 1.00
C ILE A 265 6.52 -33.19 0.88
N VAL A 266 7.59 -33.78 0.36
CA VAL A 266 8.83 -33.06 0.07
C VAL A 266 8.47 -31.82 -0.77
N GLY A 267 8.69 -30.61 -0.24
CA GLY A 267 8.77 -29.40 -1.04
C GLY A 267 7.45 -28.78 -1.50
N CYS A 268 6.46 -28.54 -0.62
CA CYS A 268 5.45 -27.52 -0.96
C CYS A 268 6.13 -26.14 -1.02
N ARG A 269 6.31 -25.61 -2.24
CA ARG A 269 6.98 -24.32 -2.52
C ARG A 269 6.10 -23.31 -3.24
N ARG A 270 4.82 -23.63 -3.47
CA ARG A 270 3.91 -22.83 -4.31
C ARG A 270 3.89 -21.35 -3.95
N CYS A 271 3.84 -21.02 -2.66
CA CYS A 271 3.87 -19.62 -2.21
C CYS A 271 5.22 -18.94 -2.45
N LEU A 272 6.34 -19.67 -2.34
CA LEU A 272 7.68 -19.16 -2.64
C LEU A 272 7.81 -18.84 -4.13
N ASP A 273 7.36 -19.76 -4.99
CA ASP A 273 7.50 -19.65 -6.44
C ASP A 273 6.59 -18.55 -7.04
N LEU A 274 5.46 -18.26 -6.39
CA LEU A 274 4.48 -17.27 -6.85
C LEU A 274 4.62 -15.89 -6.20
N CYS A 275 5.56 -15.67 -5.27
CA CYS A 275 5.70 -14.38 -4.62
C CYS A 275 6.47 -13.39 -5.53
N PRO A 276 5.82 -12.37 -6.12
CA PRO A 276 6.48 -11.49 -7.08
C PRO A 276 7.54 -10.59 -6.42
N THR A 277 7.34 -10.22 -5.14
CA THR A 277 8.28 -9.36 -4.41
C THR A 277 9.34 -10.15 -3.64
N GLY A 278 9.29 -11.48 -3.63
CA GLY A 278 10.17 -12.28 -2.79
C GLY A 278 9.99 -12.03 -1.28
N ALA A 279 8.77 -11.69 -0.85
CA ALA A 279 8.43 -11.50 0.57
C ALA A 279 8.50 -12.80 1.39
N ILE A 280 8.56 -13.97 0.73
CA ILE A 280 8.43 -15.28 1.37
C ILE A 280 9.77 -16.00 1.27
N ALA A 281 10.26 -16.49 2.41
CA ALA A 281 11.50 -17.25 2.50
C ALA A 281 11.30 -18.57 3.28
N PRO A 282 12.07 -19.64 2.99
CA PRO A 282 12.10 -20.83 3.82
C PRO A 282 12.55 -20.50 5.26
N ALA A 283 11.89 -21.08 6.26
CA ALA A 283 12.16 -20.87 7.68
C ALA A 283 12.11 -22.21 8.43
N GLY A 284 13.11 -23.06 8.18
CA GLY A 284 13.14 -24.41 8.74
C GLY A 284 12.05 -25.28 8.12
N ASP A 285 11.03 -25.61 8.91
CA ASP A 285 9.96 -26.52 8.53
C ASP A 285 8.72 -25.78 7.97
N HIS A 286 8.68 -24.46 8.07
CA HIS A 286 7.64 -23.61 7.48
C HIS A 286 8.27 -22.54 6.59
N VAL A 287 7.45 -21.61 6.12
CA VAL A 287 7.92 -20.40 5.42
C VAL A 287 7.67 -19.18 6.30
N ALA A 288 8.53 -18.18 6.19
CA ALA A 288 8.31 -16.87 6.80
C ALA A 288 7.84 -15.89 5.72
N ILE A 289 6.83 -15.09 6.05
CA ILE A 289 6.31 -14.03 5.19
C ILE A 289 6.67 -12.69 5.83
N ASP A 290 7.53 -11.90 5.18
CA ASP A 290 7.82 -10.54 5.62
C ASP A 290 6.70 -9.60 5.17
N ALA A 291 5.84 -9.24 6.12
CA ALA A 291 4.73 -8.31 5.91
C ALA A 291 5.20 -6.93 5.42
N HIS A 292 6.43 -6.52 5.75
CA HIS A 292 6.98 -5.26 5.30
C HIS A 292 7.39 -5.29 3.81
N ILE A 293 7.66 -6.48 3.25
CA ILE A 293 7.97 -6.68 1.82
C ILE A 293 6.72 -7.09 1.03
N CYS A 294 5.72 -7.65 1.69
CA CYS A 294 4.46 -8.07 1.07
C CYS A 294 3.75 -6.88 0.41
N ALA A 295 3.45 -7.02 -0.89
CA ALA A 295 2.68 -6.03 -1.66
C ALA A 295 1.17 -6.35 -1.73
N GLY A 296 0.71 -7.40 -1.02
CA GLY A 296 -0.72 -7.71 -0.92
C GLY A 296 -1.36 -8.35 -2.16
N CYS A 297 -0.61 -8.95 -3.08
CA CYS A 297 -1.19 -9.57 -4.29
C CYS A 297 -2.08 -10.81 -4.03
N GLY A 298 -2.02 -11.42 -2.84
CA GLY A 298 -2.88 -12.56 -2.46
C GLY A 298 -2.57 -13.92 -3.10
N GLN A 299 -1.57 -14.03 -3.99
CA GLN A 299 -1.27 -15.29 -4.69
C GLN A 299 -0.91 -16.45 -3.75
N CYS A 300 -0.18 -16.18 -2.67
CA CYS A 300 0.18 -17.18 -1.67
C CYS A 300 -1.05 -17.72 -0.92
N ALA A 301 -2.03 -16.86 -0.61
CA ALA A 301 -3.27 -17.28 0.03
C ALA A 301 -4.14 -18.12 -0.93
N ALA A 302 -4.24 -17.71 -2.19
CA ALA A 302 -5.02 -18.43 -3.20
C ALA A 302 -4.46 -19.84 -3.52
N THR A 303 -3.14 -20.02 -3.48
CA THR A 303 -2.48 -21.30 -3.83
C THR A 303 -2.29 -22.25 -2.63
N CYS A 304 -2.44 -21.75 -1.40
CA CYS A 304 -2.14 -22.51 -0.19
C CYS A 304 -3.17 -23.63 0.03
N PRO A 305 -2.79 -24.91 -0.10
CA PRO A 305 -3.75 -26.01 -0.05
C PRO A 305 -4.30 -26.27 1.37
N THR A 306 -3.59 -25.84 2.40
CA THR A 306 -3.95 -26.07 3.81
C THR A 306 -4.58 -24.85 4.48
N GLY A 307 -4.64 -23.72 3.78
CA GLY A 307 -5.05 -22.45 4.38
C GLY A 307 -4.04 -21.86 5.38
N ALA A 308 -2.79 -22.37 5.39
CA ALA A 308 -1.73 -21.82 6.24
C ALA A 308 -1.41 -20.35 5.94
N ALA A 309 -1.58 -19.91 4.69
CA ALA A 309 -1.60 -18.50 4.32
C ALA A 309 -3.03 -18.12 3.94
N SER A 310 -3.58 -17.10 4.58
CA SER A 310 -4.91 -16.56 4.29
C SER A 310 -4.84 -15.05 4.04
N TYR A 311 -5.74 -14.54 3.20
CA TYR A 311 -5.80 -13.12 2.91
C TYR A 311 -6.55 -12.40 4.03
N ALA A 312 -5.95 -11.36 4.59
CA ALA A 312 -6.44 -10.68 5.80
C ALA A 312 -7.27 -9.42 5.49
N LEU A 313 -7.39 -8.99 4.23
CA LEU A 313 -7.99 -7.70 3.88
C LEU A 313 -8.99 -7.73 2.71
N PRO A 314 -10.30 -7.87 2.96
CA PRO A 314 -10.92 -8.25 4.23
C PRO A 314 -10.77 -9.75 4.52
N PRO A 315 -10.87 -10.18 5.79
CA PRO A 315 -10.90 -11.58 6.14
C PRO A 315 -12.07 -12.33 5.47
N ALA A 316 -11.84 -13.59 5.10
CA ALA A 316 -12.82 -14.40 4.37
C ALA A 316 -14.14 -14.57 5.15
N ASP A 317 -14.09 -14.73 6.46
CA ASP A 317 -15.27 -14.83 7.32
C ASP A 317 -16.10 -13.53 7.31
N ALA A 318 -15.45 -12.37 7.32
CA ALA A 318 -16.11 -11.07 7.21
C ALA A 318 -16.81 -10.91 5.85
N LEU A 319 -16.16 -11.31 4.75
CA LEU A 319 -16.79 -11.35 3.43
C LEU A 319 -18.01 -12.27 3.40
N MET A 320 -17.90 -13.46 3.98
CA MET A 320 -19.00 -14.44 4.00
C MET A 320 -20.19 -13.98 4.85
N ARG A 321 -19.94 -13.33 6.00
CA ARG A 321 -21.01 -12.69 6.78
C ARG A 321 -21.69 -11.60 5.95
N ARG A 322 -20.92 -10.73 5.32
CA ARG A 322 -21.43 -9.66 4.47
C ARG A 322 -22.28 -10.16 3.31
N LEU A 323 -21.82 -11.21 2.63
CA LEU A 323 -22.58 -11.85 1.55
C LEU A 323 -23.88 -12.48 2.07
N ARG A 324 -23.82 -13.17 3.22
CA ARG A 324 -24.99 -13.77 3.84
C ARG A 324 -26.02 -12.71 4.20
N THR A 325 -25.61 -11.61 4.83
CA THR A 325 -26.49 -10.49 5.20
C THR A 325 -27.12 -9.86 3.96
N LEU A 326 -26.33 -9.64 2.90
CA LEU A 326 -26.85 -9.12 1.64
C LEU A 326 -27.95 -10.02 1.05
N LEU A 327 -27.71 -11.34 0.95
CA LEU A 327 -28.67 -12.28 0.36
C LEU A 327 -29.91 -12.48 1.24
N ALA A 328 -29.72 -12.66 2.55
CA ALA A 328 -30.82 -12.86 3.49
C ALA A 328 -31.73 -11.64 3.54
N THR A 329 -31.17 -10.44 3.71
CA THR A 329 -31.96 -9.19 3.74
C THR A 329 -32.68 -8.94 2.42
N TYR A 330 -32.07 -9.28 1.28
CA TYR A 330 -32.74 -9.16 -0.03
C TYR A 330 -34.00 -10.03 -0.11
N LEU A 331 -33.89 -11.31 0.27
CA LEU A 331 -35.00 -12.25 0.25
C LEU A 331 -36.08 -11.90 1.28
N GLU A 332 -35.68 -11.53 2.51
CA GLU A 332 -36.61 -11.12 3.57
C GLU A 332 -37.39 -9.85 3.21
N ALA A 333 -36.78 -8.93 2.47
CA ALA A 333 -37.43 -7.73 1.97
C ALA A 333 -38.32 -7.98 0.75
N GLY A 334 -38.47 -9.23 0.29
CA GLY A 334 -39.35 -9.62 -0.81
C GLY A 334 -38.69 -9.55 -2.20
N GLY A 335 -37.36 -9.55 -2.26
CA GLY A 335 -36.62 -9.70 -3.51
C GLY A 335 -36.76 -11.11 -4.10
N ALA A 336 -36.78 -11.22 -5.43
CA ALA A 336 -36.93 -12.47 -6.17
C ALA A 336 -36.04 -12.47 -7.42
#